data_AF-A0A2G2A5Q4-F1
#
_entry.id   AF-A0A2G2A5Q4-F1
#
_cell.length_a   1.000
_cell.length_b   1.000
_cell.length_c   1.000
_cell.angle_alpha   90.00
_cell.angle_beta   90.00
_cell.angle_gamma   90.00
#
_symmetry.space_group_name_H-M   'P 1'
#
loop_
_entity.id
_entity.type
_entity.pdbx_description
1 polymer ?
#
loop_
_entity_poly.entity_id
_entity_poly.type
_entity_poly.pdbx_seq_one_letter_code
_entity_poly.pdbx_strand_id
1 'polypeptide(L)'
;TDYPQDLYLFNNKTEIAKPLITYDWFPNKARSLIRNYEYPVFPEDYAYYLLNDNQTIIMISAIKSINKNFKYNINTNTLEALAENNQYNFLISSILKGCGFKNMNSLYECKYYKPLISINLIN
;
A
#
# COMPACT_ATOMS: atom_id res chain seq x y z
N THR A 1 11.89 22.77 0.12
CA THR A 1 11.88 21.85 -1.04
C THR A 1 11.24 20.58 -0.54
N ASP A 2 10.13 20.18 -1.15
CA ASP A 2 9.46 18.93 -0.81
C ASP A 2 10.26 17.83 -1.49
N TYR A 3 10.99 17.05 -0.68
CA TYR A 3 11.79 15.97 -1.21
C TYR A 3 10.96 14.70 -1.22
N PRO A 4 11.17 13.85 -2.23
CA PRO A 4 10.73 12.47 -2.19
C PRO A 4 10.98 11.78 -0.84
N GLN A 5 9.94 11.24 -0.19
CA GLN A 5 9.97 10.59 1.12
C GLN A 5 9.85 9.06 1.03
N ASP A 6 10.80 8.37 1.66
CA ASP A 6 10.73 6.93 1.85
C ASP A 6 9.72 6.53 2.94
N LEU A 7 9.13 5.35 2.81
CA LEU A 7 8.34 4.71 3.85
C LEU A 7 9.23 3.87 4.76
N TYR A 8 9.14 4.09 6.06
CA TYR A 8 9.88 3.33 7.08
C TYR A 8 8.95 2.51 7.96
N LEU A 9 9.42 1.33 8.36
CA LEU A 9 8.85 0.55 9.45
C LEU A 9 9.60 0.88 10.74
N PHE A 10 8.91 1.51 11.69
CA PHE A 10 9.47 1.84 13.00
C PHE A 10 9.08 0.78 14.03
N ASN A 11 10.07 0.28 14.77
CA ASN A 11 9.85 -0.64 15.88
C ASN A 11 9.92 0.13 17.22
N ASN A 12 8.78 0.33 17.86
CA ASN A 12 8.69 1.06 19.14
C ASN A 12 9.48 0.42 20.29
N LYS A 13 9.78 -0.89 20.24
CA LYS A 13 10.52 -1.57 21.31
C LYS A 13 12.02 -1.37 21.19
N THR A 14 12.53 -1.38 19.96
CA THR A 14 13.97 -1.25 19.70
C THR A 14 14.35 0.17 19.30
N GLU A 15 13.38 1.04 19.04
CA GLU A 15 13.54 2.41 18.52
C GLU A 15 14.30 2.47 17.18
N ILE A 16 14.20 1.40 16.39
CA ILE A 16 14.87 1.28 15.09
C ILE A 16 13.86 1.51 13.99
N ALA A 17 14.18 2.41 13.07
CA ALA A 17 13.50 2.57 11.79
C ALA A 17 14.23 1.75 10.72
N LYS A 18 13.49 0.94 9.96
CA LYS A 18 14.00 0.24 8.78
C LYS A 18 13.32 0.74 7.51
N PRO A 19 14.07 1.06 6.44
CA PRO A 19 13.47 1.48 5.18
C PRO A 19 12.64 0.32 4.61
N LEU A 20 11.43 0.63 4.15
CA LEU A 20 10.48 -0.34 3.63
C LEU A 20 10.23 -0.13 2.14
N ILE A 21 9.84 1.08 1.75
CA ILE A 21 9.66 1.47 0.35
C ILE A 21 10.50 2.71 0.14
N THR A 22 11.49 2.62 -0.74
CA THR A 22 12.42 3.72 -0.98
C THR A 22 12.45 4.15 -2.43
N TYR A 23 12.87 5.38 -2.62
CA TYR A 23 13.03 5.99 -3.93
C TYR A 23 14.05 5.28 -4.84
N ASP A 24 15.01 4.60 -4.26
CA ASP A 24 16.05 3.89 -5.02
C ASP A 24 15.49 2.75 -5.87
N TRP A 25 14.51 2.01 -5.35
CA TRP A 25 14.01 0.79 -5.99
C TRP A 25 12.56 0.88 -6.46
N PHE A 26 11.70 1.62 -5.75
CA PHE A 26 10.26 1.58 -5.99
C PHE A 26 9.88 2.08 -7.39
N PRO A 27 10.35 3.25 -7.87
CA PRO A 27 9.95 3.77 -9.18
C PRO A 27 10.29 2.81 -10.33
N ASN A 28 11.46 2.16 -10.26
CA ASN A 28 11.91 1.20 -11.26
C ASN A 28 11.04 -0.05 -11.26
N LYS A 29 10.73 -0.58 -10.07
CA LYS A 29 9.90 -1.77 -9.94
C LYS A 29 8.45 -1.49 -10.33
N ALA A 30 7.87 -0.39 -9.88
CA ALA A 30 6.51 0.04 -10.22
C ALA A 30 6.34 0.24 -11.72
N ARG A 31 7.29 0.93 -12.38
CA ARG A 31 7.28 1.12 -13.84
C ARG A 31 7.30 -0.21 -14.59
N SER A 32 8.06 -1.20 -14.13
CA SER A 32 8.08 -2.54 -14.76
C SER A 32 6.72 -3.25 -14.74
N LEU A 33 5.84 -2.88 -13.81
CA LEU A 33 4.51 -3.45 -13.63
C LEU A 33 3.40 -2.64 -14.32
N ILE A 34 3.71 -1.43 -14.79
CA ILE A 34 2.77 -0.52 -15.46
C ILE A 34 3.18 -0.36 -16.92
N ARG A 35 2.41 -0.97 -17.84
CA ARG A 35 2.77 -1.01 -19.26
C ARG A 35 2.55 0.32 -20.01
N ASN A 36 1.62 1.17 -19.56
CA ASN A 36 1.12 2.31 -20.33
C ASN A 36 1.25 3.65 -19.57
N TYR A 37 2.32 3.85 -18.81
CA TYR A 37 2.56 5.09 -18.07
C TYR A 37 3.98 5.58 -18.27
N GLU A 38 4.14 6.79 -18.82
CA GLU A 38 5.44 7.31 -19.26
C GLU A 38 6.19 8.07 -18.14
N TYR A 39 5.46 8.62 -17.18
CA TYR A 39 6.01 9.42 -16.08
C TYR A 39 6.61 8.54 -14.98
N PRO A 40 7.57 9.07 -14.19
CA PRO A 40 8.02 8.39 -12.99
C PRO A 40 6.85 8.18 -12.03
N VAL A 41 6.90 7.05 -11.33
CA VAL A 41 5.90 6.63 -10.35
C VAL A 41 6.58 6.64 -9.00
N PHE A 42 6.03 7.40 -8.07
CA PHE A 42 6.62 7.64 -6.77
C PHE A 42 5.82 6.97 -5.65
N PRO A 43 6.48 6.63 -4.53
CA PRO A 43 5.79 6.11 -3.34
C PRO A 43 4.57 6.95 -2.93
N GLU A 44 4.63 8.27 -3.05
CA GLU A 44 3.62 9.21 -2.58
C GLU A 44 2.42 9.30 -3.52
N ASP A 45 2.52 8.75 -4.73
CA ASP A 45 1.39 8.61 -5.65
C ASP A 45 0.38 7.56 -5.17
N TYR A 46 0.65 6.90 -4.04
CA TYR A 46 -0.15 5.83 -3.47
C TYR A 46 -0.56 6.09 -2.02
N ALA A 47 -1.78 5.65 -1.69
CA ALA A 47 -2.23 5.42 -0.32
C ALA A 47 -1.91 3.99 0.10
N TYR A 48 -1.45 3.80 1.33
CA TYR A 48 -0.99 2.51 1.85
C TYR A 48 -1.96 1.93 2.88
N TYR A 49 -2.19 0.62 2.81
CA TYR A 49 -3.05 -0.11 3.74
C TYR A 49 -2.37 -1.39 4.20
N LEU A 50 -1.99 -1.45 5.48
CA LEU A 50 -1.49 -2.67 6.09
C LEU A 50 -2.66 -3.62 6.38
N LEU A 51 -2.59 -4.85 5.90
CA LEU A 51 -3.57 -5.90 6.19
C LEU A 51 -3.35 -6.50 7.58
N ASN A 52 -4.35 -7.21 8.10
CA ASN A 52 -4.28 -7.82 9.44
C ASN A 52 -3.26 -8.94 9.58
N ASP A 53 -2.69 -9.41 8.48
CA ASP A 53 -1.56 -10.35 8.52
C ASP A 53 -0.26 -9.65 8.97
N ASN A 54 -0.25 -8.32 9.07
CA ASN A 54 0.90 -7.47 9.37
C ASN A 54 2.09 -7.68 8.42
N GLN A 55 1.84 -8.21 7.22
CA GLN A 55 2.86 -8.57 6.25
C GLN A 55 2.55 -8.00 4.86
N THR A 56 1.27 -7.80 4.55
CA THR A 56 0.84 -7.32 3.25
C THR A 56 0.43 -5.86 3.32
N ILE A 57 1.00 -5.04 2.44
CA ILE A 57 0.56 -3.66 2.19
C ILE A 57 -0.16 -3.63 0.84
N ILE A 58 -1.38 -3.11 0.84
CA ILE A 58 -2.08 -2.73 -0.39
C ILE A 58 -1.78 -1.27 -0.68
N MET A 59 -1.35 -0.99 -1.91
CA MET A 59 -1.07 0.34 -2.42
C MET A 59 -2.15 0.71 -3.42
N ILE A 60 -2.94 1.73 -3.10
CA ILE A 60 -4.02 2.24 -3.96
C ILE A 60 -3.54 3.53 -4.61
N SER A 61 -3.58 3.59 -5.94
CA SER A 61 -3.15 4.78 -6.68
C SER A 61 -4.03 5.97 -6.33
N ALA A 62 -3.42 7.05 -5.83
CA ALA A 62 -4.07 8.35 -5.65
C ALA A 62 -4.19 9.10 -7.00
N ILE A 63 -3.34 8.75 -7.97
CA ILE A 63 -3.33 9.33 -9.30
C ILE A 63 -4.11 8.45 -10.28
N LYS A 64 -5.16 9.01 -10.90
CA LYS A 64 -6.01 8.27 -11.85
C LYS A 64 -5.27 7.77 -13.10
N SER A 65 -4.27 8.52 -13.58
CA SER A 65 -3.54 8.17 -14.82
C SER A 65 -2.63 6.94 -14.69
N ILE A 66 -2.21 6.58 -13.47
CA ILE A 66 -1.40 5.39 -13.22
C ILE A 66 -2.25 4.10 -13.38
N ASN A 67 -3.55 4.19 -13.05
CA ASN A 67 -4.58 3.14 -13.17
C ASN A 67 -4.11 1.71 -12.80
N LYS A 68 -3.24 1.59 -11.79
CA LYS A 68 -2.73 0.31 -11.31
C LYS A 68 -2.48 0.39 -9.81
N ASN A 69 -3.05 -0.57 -9.08
CA ASN A 69 -2.82 -0.76 -7.66
C ASN A 69 -1.76 -1.84 -7.46
N PHE A 70 -1.07 -1.81 -6.33
CA PHE A 70 -0.05 -2.80 -6.00
C PHE A 70 -0.34 -3.55 -4.71
N LYS A 71 0.25 -4.74 -4.62
CA LYS A 71 0.40 -5.52 -3.41
C LYS A 71 1.88 -5.62 -3.10
N TYR A 72 2.26 -5.27 -1.89
CA TYR A 72 3.62 -5.37 -1.40
C TYR A 72 3.68 -6.31 -0.19
N ASN A 73 4.60 -7.26 -0.19
CA ASN A 73 4.86 -8.14 0.95
C ASN A 73 6.15 -7.70 1.66
N ILE A 74 6.01 -7.32 2.93
CA ILE A 74 7.07 -6.79 3.80
C ILE A 74 8.17 -7.83 4.05
N ASN A 75 7.81 -9.12 4.17
CA ASN A 75 8.78 -10.16 4.50
C ASN A 75 9.62 -10.57 3.30
N THR A 76 9.01 -10.64 2.11
CA THR A 76 9.67 -11.08 0.88
C THR A 76 10.21 -9.92 0.03
N ASN A 77 9.87 -8.67 0.38
CA ASN A 77 10.13 -7.47 -0.41
C ASN A 77 9.62 -7.58 -1.86
N THR A 78 8.49 -8.26 -2.06
CA THR A 78 7.90 -8.46 -3.39
C THR A 78 6.79 -7.46 -3.66
N LEU A 79 6.92 -6.72 -4.77
CA LEU A 79 5.90 -5.83 -5.31
C LEU A 79 5.24 -6.48 -6.53
N GLU A 80 3.92 -6.58 -6.50
CA GLU A 80 3.10 -7.20 -7.54
C GLU A 80 1.93 -6.29 -7.94
N ALA A 81 1.55 -6.34 -9.22
CA ALA A 81 0.34 -5.70 -9.70
C ALA A 81 -0.89 -6.38 -9.08
N LEU A 82 -1.77 -5.58 -8.47
CA LEU A 82 -3.03 -6.08 -7.94
C LEU A 82 -4.00 -6.37 -9.11
N ALA A 83 -4.59 -7.56 -9.12
CA ALA A 83 -5.57 -7.94 -10.16
C ALA A 83 -6.84 -7.08 -10.05
N GLU A 84 -7.32 -6.58 -11.20
CA GLU A 84 -8.52 -5.73 -11.31
C GLU A 84 -9.82 -6.50 -10.99
N ASN A 85 -9.76 -7.83 -11.12
CA ASN A 85 -10.88 -8.76 -11.05
C ASN A 85 -11.26 -9.11 -9.61
N ASN A 86 -10.36 -8.88 -8.66
CA ASN A 86 -10.64 -9.11 -7.26
C ASN A 86 -11.53 -7.98 -6.78
N GLN A 87 -12.78 -8.30 -6.45
CA GLN A 87 -13.73 -7.45 -5.74
C GLN A 87 -13.21 -7.11 -4.34
N TYR A 88 -12.07 -6.45 -4.24
CA TYR A 88 -11.79 -5.67 -3.08
C TYR A 88 -12.75 -4.49 -3.16
N ASN A 89 -13.89 -4.63 -2.49
CA ASN A 89 -14.76 -3.51 -2.14
C ASN A 89 -13.96 -2.59 -1.20
N PHE A 90 -12.95 -1.93 -1.76
CA PHE A 90 -12.24 -0.84 -1.13
C PHE A 90 -13.24 0.30 -1.11
N LEU A 91 -14.09 0.33 -0.08
CA LEU A 91 -14.94 1.47 0.18
C LEU A 91 -14.01 2.64 0.51
N ILE A 92 -13.68 3.40 -0.53
CA ILE A 92 -12.86 4.60 -0.45
C ILE A 92 -13.68 5.67 0.25
N SER A 93 -13.64 5.66 1.58
CA SER A 93 -13.80 6.85 2.42
C SER A 93 -13.14 6.59 3.77
N SER A 94 -11.85 6.95 3.86
CA SER A 94 -11.12 7.22 5.12
C SER A 94 -10.93 6.08 6.14
N ILE A 95 -11.69 4.99 6.05
CA ILE A 95 -11.65 3.83 6.93
C ILE A 95 -12.16 2.64 6.12
N LEU A 96 -11.26 1.77 5.67
CA LEU A 96 -11.67 0.53 5.02
C LEU A 96 -12.29 -0.37 6.09
N LYS A 97 -13.56 -0.74 5.94
CA LYS A 97 -14.21 -1.76 6.78
C LYS A 97 -14.22 -3.08 6.04
N GLY A 98 -13.29 -3.97 6.36
CA GLY A 98 -13.29 -5.34 5.85
C GLY A 98 -14.00 -6.26 6.83
N CYS A 99 -15.12 -6.84 6.43
CA CYS A 99 -15.87 -7.81 7.23
C CYS A 99 -15.85 -9.20 6.60
N GLY A 100 -15.67 -10.24 7.40
CA GLY A 100 -15.76 -11.61 6.93
C GLY A 100 -15.33 -12.64 7.96
N PHE A 101 -15.43 -13.90 7.56
CA PHE A 101 -14.89 -15.04 8.30
C PHE A 101 -13.46 -15.28 7.84
N LYS A 102 -12.52 -15.34 8.79
CA LYS A 102 -11.11 -15.66 8.51
C LYS A 102 -10.94 -17.09 8.00
N ASN A 103 -11.79 -18.01 8.45
CA ASN A 103 -11.87 -19.43 8.08
C ASN A 103 -13.21 -20.03 8.56
N MET A 104 -13.54 -21.26 8.16
CA MET A 104 -14.86 -21.90 8.43
C MET A 104 -15.24 -21.94 9.93
N ASN A 105 -14.25 -21.92 10.83
CA ASN A 105 -14.48 -22.00 12.28
C ASN A 105 -14.35 -20.64 12.99
N SER A 106 -14.01 -19.57 12.27
CA SER A 106 -13.93 -18.24 12.88
C SER A 106 -15.30 -17.60 13.03
N LEU A 107 -15.41 -16.66 13.97
CA LEU A 107 -16.56 -15.77 14.05
C LEU A 107 -16.47 -14.69 12.96
N TYR A 108 -17.62 -14.12 12.61
CA TYR A 108 -17.69 -13.00 11.68
C TYR A 108 -17.03 -11.78 12.33
N GLU A 109 -15.94 -11.30 11.75
CA GLU A 109 -15.20 -10.14 12.26
C GLU A 109 -15.24 -9.00 11.26
N CYS A 110 -15.39 -7.77 11.76
CA CYS A 110 -15.25 -6.55 10.99
C CYS A 110 -14.05 -5.76 11.50
N LYS A 111 -13.12 -5.42 10.59
CA LYS A 111 -11.91 -4.65 10.92
C LYS A 111 -11.86 -3.37 10.13
N TYR A 112 -11.50 -2.31 10.84
CA TYR A 112 -11.34 -0.97 10.31
C TYR A 112 -9.86 -0.72 10.06
N TYR A 113 -9.47 -0.50 8.80
CA TYR A 113 -8.10 -0.16 8.42
C TYR A 113 -8.00 1.34 8.23
N LYS A 114 -7.09 1.95 8.99
CA LYS A 114 -6.71 3.35 8.80
C LYS A 114 -5.79 3.43 7.58
N PRO A 115 -6.09 4.28 6.59
CA PRO A 115 -5.14 4.54 5.50
C PRO A 115 -3.89 5.18 6.08
N LEU A 116 -2.73 4.64 5.73
CA LEU A 116 -1.46 5.33 5.85
C LEU A 116 -1.38 6.26 4.62
N ILE A 117 -1.81 7.51 4.82
CA ILE A 117 -1.76 8.55 3.79
C ILE A 117 -0.43 9.27 3.96
N SER A 118 0.33 9.41 2.88
CA SER A 118 1.49 10.30 2.86
C SER A 118 1.05 11.70 3.25
N ILE A 119 1.77 12.36 4.17
CA ILE A 119 1.43 13.72 4.62
C ILE A 119 1.36 14.71 3.45
N ASN A 120 2.10 14.42 2.36
CA ASN A 120 2.16 15.23 1.14
C ASN A 120 0.87 15.16 0.28
N LEU A 121 -0.02 14.20 0.52
CA LEU A 121 -1.30 14.06 -0.21
C LEU A 121 -2.44 14.88 0.40
N ILE A 122 -2.25 15.52 1.56
CA ILE A 122 -3.30 16.27 2.30
C ILE A 122 -3.28 17.77 1.96
N ASN A 123 -2.37 18.22 1.09
CA ASN A 123 -2.18 19.63 0.79
C ASN A 123 -3.10 20.15 -0.33
#